data_AF-A0A933DVU3-F1
#
_entry.id   AF-A0A933DVU3-F1
#
_cell.length_a   1.000
_cell.length_b   1.000
_cell.length_c   1.000
_cell.angle_alpha   90.00
_cell.angle_beta   90.00
_cell.angle_gamma   90.00
#
_symmetry.space_group_name_H-M   'P 1'
#
loop_
_entity.id
_entity.type
_entity.pdbx_description
1 polymer ?
#
loop_
_entity_poly.entity_id
_entity_poly.type
_entity_poly.pdbx_seq_one_letter_code
_entity_poly.pdbx_strand_id
1 'polypeptide(L)'
;MTDKSVAQKLLIKENYKVLLINQPKDYKTSLGELPQNVTLLSKSTEPVDLVQVFVTSRKELEAKLPQLKMLLKPKGLLWVSYPKGTSKIKVDINRDTIREYAQSIKLEAVAMFSVDETWSALRLKTT
;
A
#
# COMPACT_ATOMS: atom_id res chain seq x y z
N MET A 1 -11.07 23.54 4.99
CA MET A 1 -10.38 22.81 3.89
C MET A 1 -10.52 21.34 4.21
N THR A 2 -11.28 20.59 3.42
CA THR A 2 -11.50 19.17 3.72
C THR A 2 -10.24 18.40 3.34
N ASP A 3 -9.51 17.93 4.34
CA ASP A 3 -8.37 17.04 4.12
C ASP A 3 -8.82 15.81 3.31
N LYS A 4 -8.06 15.46 2.26
CA LYS A 4 -8.37 14.29 1.45
C LYS A 4 -8.38 13.03 2.32
N SER A 5 -9.39 12.18 2.13
CA SER A 5 -9.47 10.88 2.80
C SER A 5 -8.30 9.98 2.39
N VAL A 6 -8.03 8.95 3.19
CA VAL A 6 -6.98 7.98 2.86
C VAL A 6 -7.32 7.25 1.55
N ALA A 7 -8.59 6.91 1.31
CA ALA A 7 -9.04 6.34 0.05
C ALA A 7 -8.72 7.23 -1.17
N GLN A 8 -8.96 8.54 -1.06
CA GLN A 8 -8.62 9.51 -2.11
C GLN A 8 -7.10 9.62 -2.32
N LYS A 9 -6.32 9.62 -1.24
CA LYS A 9 -4.84 9.67 -1.30
C LYS A 9 -4.24 8.40 -1.91
N LEU A 10 -4.86 7.24 -1.68
CA LEU A 10 -4.52 5.97 -2.33
C LEU A 10 -4.91 5.92 -3.81
N LEU A 11 -5.69 6.91 -4.29
CA LEU A 11 -6.24 6.97 -5.65
C LEU A 11 -7.21 5.82 -5.94
N ILE A 12 -7.99 5.40 -4.94
CA ILE A 12 -9.10 4.45 -5.13
C ILE A 12 -10.16 5.12 -6.00
N LYS A 13 -10.64 4.41 -7.02
CA LYS A 13 -11.73 4.85 -7.89
C LYS A 13 -12.89 3.87 -7.85
N GLU A 14 -14.00 4.24 -8.45
CA GLU A 14 -15.18 3.40 -8.58
C GLU A 14 -14.85 2.06 -9.24
N ASN A 15 -15.55 1.00 -8.81
CA ASN A 15 -15.40 -0.38 -9.30
C ASN A 15 -14.01 -1.00 -9.06
N TYR A 16 -13.14 -0.39 -8.26
CA TYR A 16 -11.83 -0.96 -7.96
C TYR A 16 -11.94 -2.20 -7.07
N LYS A 17 -11.21 -3.26 -7.44
CA LYS A 17 -10.83 -4.33 -6.52
C LYS A 17 -9.57 -3.88 -5.76
N VAL A 18 -9.70 -3.69 -4.45
CA VAL A 18 -8.64 -3.22 -3.56
C VAL A 18 -8.21 -4.35 -2.63
N LEU A 19 -6.98 -4.82 -2.77
CA LEU A 19 -6.40 -5.86 -1.92
C LEU A 19 -5.64 -5.23 -0.75
N LEU A 20 -6.11 -5.47 0.48
CA LEU A 20 -5.50 -4.98 1.71
C LEU A 20 -4.81 -6.15 2.43
N ILE A 21 -3.49 -6.08 2.55
CA ILE A 21 -2.67 -7.13 3.15
C ILE A 21 -2.05 -6.64 4.45
N ASN A 22 -2.17 -7.42 5.52
CA ASN A 22 -1.64 -7.13 6.85
C ASN A 22 -2.14 -5.80 7.47
N GLN A 23 -3.29 -5.28 7.01
CA GLN A 23 -3.83 -4.03 7.54
C GLN A 23 -4.08 -4.08 9.06
N PRO A 24 -3.91 -2.96 9.78
CA PRO A 24 -4.36 -2.82 11.16
C PRO A 24 -5.87 -3.11 11.29
N LYS A 25 -6.31 -3.58 12.46
CA LYS A 25 -7.70 -3.99 12.72
C LYS A 25 -8.72 -2.91 12.34
N ASP A 26 -8.40 -1.64 12.64
CA ASP A 26 -9.31 -0.50 12.47
C ASP A 26 -9.07 0.26 11.16
N TYR A 27 -8.19 -0.24 10.29
CA TYR A 27 -7.77 0.49 9.10
C TYR A 27 -8.90 0.74 8.09
N LYS A 28 -9.88 -0.18 8.02
CA LYS A 28 -11.04 -0.01 7.14
C LYS A 28 -11.83 1.27 7.47
N THR A 29 -11.91 1.63 8.75
CA THR A 29 -12.56 2.87 9.20
C THR A 29 -11.71 4.08 8.82
N SER A 30 -10.38 3.96 8.90
CA SER A 30 -9.43 5.03 8.53
C SER A 30 -9.38 5.33 7.02
N LEU A 31 -9.84 4.41 6.15
CA LEU A 31 -9.94 4.66 4.70
C LEU A 31 -10.85 5.85 4.39
N GLY A 32 -11.87 6.08 5.22
CA GLY A 32 -12.94 7.04 4.98
C GLY A 32 -13.95 6.53 3.95
N GLU A 33 -14.74 7.44 3.39
CA GLU A 33 -15.72 7.09 2.36
C GLU A 33 -15.05 6.52 1.11
N LEU A 34 -15.52 5.35 0.69
CA LEU A 34 -15.08 4.69 -0.52
C LEU A 34 -15.97 5.10 -1.71
N PRO A 35 -15.40 5.23 -2.92
CA PRO A 35 -16.18 5.37 -4.13
C PRO A 35 -17.17 4.21 -4.35
N GLN A 36 -18.13 4.42 -5.24
CA GLN A 36 -19.15 3.43 -5.57
C GLN A 36 -18.54 2.12 -6.08
N ASN A 37 -19.11 0.99 -5.66
CA ASN A 37 -18.75 -0.36 -6.10
C ASN A 37 -17.28 -0.78 -5.83
N VAL A 38 -16.60 -0.14 -4.87
CA VAL A 38 -15.27 -0.60 -4.44
C VAL A 38 -15.40 -1.90 -3.65
N THR A 39 -14.59 -2.89 -4.01
CA THR A 39 -14.53 -4.18 -3.31
C THR A 39 -13.22 -4.29 -2.55
N LEU A 40 -13.29 -4.36 -1.22
CA LEU A 40 -12.13 -4.62 -0.37
C LEU A 40 -11.90 -6.13 -0.22
N LEU A 41 -10.71 -6.59 -0.55
CA LEU A 41 -10.28 -7.98 -0.50
C LEU A 41 -9.16 -8.14 0.54
N SER A 42 -9.16 -9.27 1.26
CA SER A 42 -8.05 -9.68 2.14
C SER A 42 -7.13 -10.72 1.50
N LYS A 43 -7.60 -11.38 0.43
CA LYS A 43 -6.89 -12.33 -0.42
C LYS A 43 -7.45 -12.19 -1.83
N SER A 44 -6.61 -12.40 -2.85
CA SER A 44 -7.05 -12.47 -4.24
C SER A 44 -6.21 -13.49 -4.99
N THR A 45 -6.85 -14.28 -5.84
CA THR A 45 -6.22 -15.10 -6.88
C THR A 45 -6.35 -14.46 -8.26
N GLU A 46 -7.17 -13.41 -8.38
CA GLU A 46 -7.37 -12.66 -9.61
C GLU A 46 -6.59 -11.33 -9.58
N PRO A 47 -6.28 -10.75 -10.76
CA PRO A 47 -5.71 -9.42 -10.84
C PRO A 47 -6.60 -8.34 -10.21
N VAL A 48 -6.00 -7.44 -9.45
CA VAL A 48 -6.67 -6.33 -8.73
C VAL A 48 -6.21 -4.95 -9.23
N ASP A 49 -7.02 -3.93 -8.97
CA ASP A 49 -6.78 -2.56 -9.40
C ASP A 49 -5.82 -1.82 -8.46
N LEU A 50 -5.89 -2.14 -7.16
CA LEU A 50 -5.01 -1.59 -6.14
C LEU A 50 -4.62 -2.66 -5.12
N VAL A 51 -3.35 -2.67 -4.73
CA VAL A 51 -2.84 -3.41 -3.58
C VAL A 51 -2.30 -2.40 -2.58
N GLN A 52 -2.68 -2.54 -1.32
CA GLN A 52 -2.01 -1.91 -0.20
C GLN A 52 -1.52 -2.98 0.78
N VAL A 53 -0.22 -3.02 1.01
CA VAL A 53 0.41 -3.96 1.93
C VAL A 53 1.04 -3.22 3.09
N PHE A 54 0.80 -3.69 4.30
CA PHE A 54 1.45 -3.21 5.51
C PHE A 54 2.58 -4.16 5.88
N VAL A 55 3.80 -3.62 5.98
CA VAL A 55 5.00 -4.37 6.33
C VAL A 55 5.70 -3.69 7.50
N THR A 56 6.17 -4.48 8.45
CA THR A 56 6.97 -3.98 9.59
C THR A 56 8.42 -4.46 9.53
N SER A 57 8.77 -5.30 8.54
CA SER A 57 10.15 -5.70 8.34
C SER A 57 10.56 -5.79 6.88
N ARG A 58 11.87 -5.71 6.64
CA ARG A 58 12.47 -5.95 5.32
C ARG A 58 12.16 -7.35 4.80
N LYS A 59 12.23 -8.37 5.67
CA LYS A 59 11.92 -9.75 5.31
C LYS A 59 10.49 -9.92 4.79
N GLU A 60 9.51 -9.26 5.42
CA GLU A 60 8.12 -9.29 4.96
C GLU A 60 7.94 -8.61 3.60
N LEU A 61 8.62 -7.48 3.38
CA LEU A 61 8.63 -6.79 2.09
C LEU A 61 9.17 -7.71 1.00
N GLU A 62 10.33 -8.32 1.23
CA GLU A 62 11.01 -9.17 0.25
C GLU A 62 10.16 -10.39 -0.12
N ALA A 63 9.49 -11.00 0.86
CA ALA A 63 8.61 -12.15 0.63
C ALA A 63 7.33 -11.79 -0.13
N LYS A 64 6.71 -10.63 0.13
CA LYS A 64 5.38 -10.29 -0.40
C LYS A 64 5.43 -9.51 -1.70
N LEU A 65 6.36 -8.56 -1.84
CA LEU A 65 6.32 -7.57 -2.92
C LEU A 65 6.36 -8.18 -4.33
N PRO A 66 7.16 -9.24 -4.63
CA PRO A 66 7.14 -9.89 -5.94
C PRO A 66 5.79 -10.51 -6.28
N GLN A 67 5.15 -11.18 -5.31
CA GLN A 67 3.83 -11.81 -5.50
C GLN A 67 2.74 -10.77 -5.72
N LEU A 68 2.79 -9.68 -4.95
CA LEU A 68 1.81 -8.58 -5.07
C LEU A 68 1.95 -7.83 -6.39
N LYS A 69 3.17 -7.69 -6.91
CA LYS A 69 3.43 -7.14 -8.26
C LYS A 69 2.70 -7.95 -9.34
N MET A 70 2.70 -9.28 -9.23
CA MET A 70 2.04 -10.16 -10.21
C MET A 70 0.51 -10.13 -10.14
N LEU A 71 -0.06 -9.75 -8.99
CA LEU A 71 -1.50 -9.62 -8.80
C LEU A 71 -2.07 -8.29 -9.32
N LEU A 72 -1.25 -7.38 -9.83
CA LEU A 72 -1.74 -6.10 -10.34
C LEU A 72 -2.25 -6.25 -11.77
N LYS A 73 -3.41 -5.66 -12.04
CA LYS A 73 -3.84 -5.39 -13.41
C LYS A 73 -2.86 -4.43 -14.12
N PRO A 74 -2.90 -4.35 -15.46
CA PRO A 74 -2.24 -3.27 -16.18
C PRO A 74 -2.62 -1.90 -15.59
N LYS A 75 -1.62 -1.06 -15.29
CA LYS A 75 -1.78 0.24 -14.62
C LYS A 75 -2.32 0.17 -13.17
N GLY A 76 -2.30 -1.00 -12.55
CA GLY A 76 -2.65 -1.18 -11.15
C GLY A 76 -1.75 -0.37 -10.22
N LEU A 77 -2.24 -0.12 -9.01
CA LEU A 77 -1.58 0.70 -8.00
C LEU A 77 -1.04 -0.16 -6.87
N LEU A 78 0.26 -0.08 -6.59
CA LEU A 78 0.89 -0.77 -5.47
C LEU A 78 1.32 0.22 -4.41
N TRP A 79 0.78 0.07 -3.21
CA TRP A 79 1.11 0.89 -2.05
C TRP A 79 1.73 0.02 -0.97
N VAL A 80 2.92 0.41 -0.51
CA VAL A 80 3.61 -0.21 0.63
C VAL A 80 3.49 0.73 1.82
N SER A 81 2.72 0.32 2.82
CA SER A 81 2.60 0.98 4.11
C SER A 81 3.66 0.46 5.07
N TYR A 82 4.43 1.36 5.70
CA TYR A 82 5.47 1.04 6.67
C TYR A 82 5.38 1.97 7.89
N PRO A 83 5.80 1.52 9.09
CA PRO A 83 5.79 2.39 10.26
C PRO A 83 6.76 3.54 10.07
N LYS A 84 6.33 4.73 10.49
CA LYS A 84 7.20 5.90 10.49
C LYS A 84 8.36 5.71 11.44
N GLY A 85 9.48 6.38 11.17
CA GLY A 85 10.62 6.43 12.10
C GLY A 85 10.26 7.03 13.47
N THR A 86 9.21 7.85 13.55
CA THR A 86 8.67 8.40 14.80
C THR A 86 7.68 7.48 15.51
N SER A 87 7.32 6.34 14.90
CA SER A 87 6.41 5.38 15.53
C SER A 87 7.11 4.66 16.68
N LYS A 88 6.33 4.16 17.65
CA LYS A 88 6.87 3.35 18.77
C LYS A 88 7.25 1.92 18.34
N ILE A 89 7.08 1.57 17.07
CA ILE A 89 7.32 0.22 16.56
C ILE A 89 8.79 0.13 16.13
N LYS A 90 9.55 -0.74 16.79
CA LYS A 90 10.91 -1.06 16.34
C LYS A 90 10.84 -1.85 15.03
N VAL A 91 11.34 -1.26 13.96
CA VAL A 91 11.36 -1.87 12.63
C VAL A 91 12.73 -1.72 11.96
N ASP A 92 13.07 -2.65 11.09
CA ASP A 92 14.28 -2.63 10.25
C ASP A 92 13.99 -2.11 8.82
N ILE A 93 12.80 -1.53 8.62
CA ILE A 93 12.31 -1.06 7.31
C ILE A 93 11.98 0.44 7.37
N ASN A 94 12.34 1.13 6.30
CA ASN A 94 12.03 2.54 6.07
C ASN A 94 11.85 2.82 4.57
N ARG A 95 11.52 4.06 4.23
CA ARG A 95 11.33 4.52 2.84
C ARG A 95 12.47 4.11 1.90
N ASP A 96 13.71 4.33 2.33
CA ASP A 96 14.89 4.20 1.49
C ASP A 96 15.19 2.72 1.25
N THR A 97 15.12 1.90 2.29
CA THR A 97 15.25 0.43 2.16
C THR A 97 14.15 -0.17 1.28
N ILE A 98 12.91 0.34 1.34
CA ILE A 98 11.82 -0.10 0.45
C ILE A 98 12.13 0.29 -0.99
N ARG A 99 12.59 1.52 -1.21
CA ARG A 99 12.92 2.03 -2.55
C ARG A 99 14.07 1.23 -3.17
N GLU A 100 15.14 0.96 -2.42
CA GLU A 100 16.28 0.16 -2.87
C GLU A 100 15.84 -1.24 -3.30
N TYR A 101 15.07 -1.93 -2.46
CA TYR A 101 14.56 -3.25 -2.81
C TYR A 101 13.60 -3.20 -4.00
N ALA A 102 12.66 -2.25 -4.03
CA ALA A 102 11.74 -2.06 -5.14
C ALA A 102 12.47 -1.88 -6.48
N GLN A 103 13.54 -1.08 -6.51
CA GLN A 103 14.35 -0.90 -7.71
C GLN A 103 14.99 -2.20 -8.19
N SER A 104 15.49 -3.03 -7.26
CA SER A 104 16.06 -4.35 -7.61
C SER A 104 15.09 -5.28 -8.34
N ILE A 105 13.77 -5.09 -8.12
CA ILE A 105 12.71 -5.87 -8.77
C ILE A 105 11.91 -5.07 -9.82
N LYS A 106 12.53 -4.04 -10.42
CA LYS A 106 11.92 -3.19 -11.48
C LYS A 106 10.61 -2.55 -11.02
N LEU A 107 10.66 -1.91 -9.85
CA LEU A 107 9.62 -1.03 -9.34
C LEU A 107 10.25 0.31 -8.99
N GLU A 108 9.54 1.39 -9.30
CA GLU A 108 9.96 2.75 -8.99
C GLU A 108 9.02 3.39 -7.97
N ALA A 109 9.58 4.04 -6.96
CA ALA A 109 8.82 4.82 -5.99
C ALA A 109 8.41 6.17 -6.59
N VAL A 110 7.11 6.45 -6.66
CA VAL A 110 6.57 7.61 -7.41
C VAL A 110 5.77 8.59 -6.56
N ALA A 111 5.28 8.19 -5.39
CA ALA A 111 4.53 9.07 -4.49
C ALA A 111 4.57 8.52 -3.06
N MET A 112 4.39 9.38 -2.06
CA MET A 112 4.20 8.96 -0.68
C MET A 112 3.29 9.91 0.07
N PHE A 113 2.63 9.40 1.12
CA PHE A 113 1.88 10.24 2.05
C PHE A 113 1.84 9.61 3.46
N SER A 114 1.49 10.43 4.45
CA SER A 114 1.21 9.98 5.82
C SER A 114 -0.22 9.44 5.90
N VAL A 115 -0.37 8.16 6.24
CA VAL A 115 -1.68 7.51 6.39
C VAL A 115 -2.35 7.98 7.68
N ASP A 116 -1.62 7.86 8.79
CA ASP A 116 -2.02 8.29 10.14
C ASP A 116 -0.74 8.64 10.93
N GLU A 117 -0.78 8.71 12.26
CA GLU A 117 0.39 8.99 13.09
C GLU A 117 1.47 7.90 13.04
N THR A 118 1.07 6.65 12.76
CA THR A 118 1.92 5.46 12.81
C THR A 118 2.48 5.08 11.44
N TRP A 119 1.70 5.22 10.37
CA TRP A 119 2.00 4.65 9.06
C TRP A 119 2.24 5.69 7.98
N SER A 120 3.22 5.42 7.11
CA SER A 120 3.40 6.09 5.82
C SER A 120 3.17 5.11 4.70
N ALA A 121 2.57 5.55 3.59
CA ALA A 121 2.38 4.75 2.39
C ALA A 121 3.26 5.26 1.26
N LEU A 122 4.01 4.36 0.62
CA LEU A 122 4.85 4.61 -0.55
C LEU A 122 4.25 3.90 -1.76
N ARG A 123 3.97 4.65 -2.83
CA ARG A 123 3.48 4.12 -4.10
C ARG A 123 4.64 3.63 -4.94
N LEU A 124 4.52 2.40 -5.41
CA LEU A 124 5.43 1.78 -6.35
C LEU A 124 4.74 1.60 -7.70
N LYS A 125 5.48 1.85 -8.78
CA LYS A 125 5.03 1.68 -10.16
C LYS A 125 5.97 0.70 -10.86
N THR A 126 5.41 -0.21 -11.64
CA THR A 126 6.18 -1.09 -12.53
C THR A 126 6.85 -0.26 -13.62
N THR A 127 8.17 -0.41 -13.74
CA THR A 127 8.98 0.12 -14.83
C THR A 127 9.04 -0.83 -16.01
#